data_AF-A0A943AVW1-F1
#
_entry.id   AF-A0A943AVW1-F1
#
_cell.length_a   1.000
_cell.length_b   1.000
_cell.length_c   1.000
_cell.angle_alpha   90.00
_cell.angle_beta   90.00
_cell.angle_gamma   90.00
#
_symmetry.space_group_name_H-M   'P 1'
#
loop_
_entity.id
_entity.type
_entity.pdbx_description
1 polymer ?
#
loop_
_entity_poly.entity_id
_entity_poly.type
_entity_poly.pdbx_seq_one_letter_code
_entity_poly.pdbx_strand_id
1 'polypeptide(L)'
;MNTTIKAHFKQATVKGGVAVLQLEVLTDAAGAFAVIKQAGRTVVLTIESEQQELDFGDEYETEPLPFDDERPANVDFETGEIYDPIEDEDHMLTEGSN
;
A
#
# COMPACT_ATOMS: atom_id res chain seq x y z
N MET A 1 32.78 19.97 -11.26
CA MET A 1 31.36 20.24 -10.97
C MET A 1 30.64 18.92 -11.04
N ASN A 2 29.94 18.54 -9.97
CA ASN A 2 29.14 17.32 -9.94
C ASN A 2 27.75 17.68 -10.46
N THR A 3 27.22 16.89 -11.39
CA THR A 3 25.86 17.06 -11.92
C THR A 3 24.96 16.06 -11.23
N THR A 4 24.01 16.55 -10.43
CA THR A 4 22.96 15.72 -9.84
C THR A 4 21.72 15.80 -10.72
N ILE A 5 21.13 14.66 -11.03
CA ILE A 5 19.88 14.59 -11.79
C ILE A 5 18.97 13.52 -11.19
N LYS A 6 17.66 13.80 -11.18
CA LYS A 6 16.65 12.79 -10.85
C LYS A 6 16.42 11.90 -12.07
N ALA A 7 16.41 10.60 -11.83
CA ALA A 7 16.18 9.59 -12.86
C ALA A 7 15.27 8.50 -12.30
N HIS A 8 14.32 8.04 -13.12
CA HIS A 8 13.51 6.88 -12.81
C HIS A 8 14.26 5.60 -13.15
N PHE A 9 14.38 4.72 -12.17
CA PHE A 9 14.96 3.40 -12.38
C PHE A 9 13.92 2.49 -13.05
N LYS A 10 14.09 2.23 -14.35
CA LYS A 10 13.10 1.48 -15.14
C LYS A 10 13.28 -0.02 -15.00
N GLN A 11 14.51 -0.49 -15.23
CA GLN A 11 14.82 -1.91 -15.21
C GLN A 11 16.31 -2.18 -14.99
N ALA A 12 16.60 -3.39 -14.51
CA ALA A 12 17.93 -3.96 -14.44
C ALA A 12 17.95 -5.31 -15.16
N THR A 13 18.98 -5.56 -15.96
CA THR A 13 19.26 -6.87 -16.54
C THR A 13 20.65 -7.34 -16.13
N VAL A 14 20.75 -8.54 -15.55
CA VAL A 14 22.03 -9.12 -15.10
C VAL A 14 22.35 -10.35 -15.93
N LYS A 15 23.53 -10.39 -16.53
CA LYS A 15 24.02 -11.54 -17.31
C LYS A 15 25.53 -11.68 -17.18
N GLY A 16 25.99 -12.86 -16.78
CA GLY A 16 27.42 -13.21 -16.76
C GLY A 16 28.28 -12.26 -15.92
N GLY A 17 27.76 -11.76 -14.79
CA GLY A 17 28.48 -10.84 -13.90
C GLY A 17 28.42 -9.35 -14.30
N VAL A 18 27.72 -9.02 -15.40
CA VAL A 18 27.49 -7.62 -15.81
C VAL A 18 26.02 -7.27 -15.60
N ALA A 19 25.77 -6.11 -14.97
CA ALA A 19 24.46 -5.52 -14.84
C ALA A 19 24.30 -4.33 -15.80
N VAL A 20 23.20 -4.31 -16.54
CA VAL A 20 22.77 -3.17 -17.36
C VAL A 20 21.60 -2.50 -16.65
N LEU A 21 21.78 -1.24 -16.26
CA LEU A 21 20.76 -0.42 -15.60
C LEU A 21 20.14 0.52 -16.64
N GLN A 22 18.82 0.55 -16.73
CA GLN A 22 18.10 1.51 -17.57
C GLN A 22 17.43 2.57 -16.70
N LEU A 23 17.85 3.81 -16.93
CA LEU A 23 17.37 5.00 -16.24
C LEU A 23 16.63 5.89 -17.24
N GLU A 24 15.49 6.45 -16.83
CA GLU A 24 14.75 7.45 -17.58
C GLU A 24 14.88 8.81 -16.92
N VAL A 25 15.15 9.84 -17.72
CA VAL A 25 15.40 11.20 -17.25
C VAL A 25 14.57 12.16 -18.09
N LEU A 26 13.94 13.14 -17.45
CA LEU A 26 13.24 14.20 -18.16
C LEU A 26 14.25 15.11 -18.88
N THR A 27 14.05 15.35 -20.18
CA THR A 27 15.01 16.10 -21.00
C THR A 27 15.10 17.58 -20.69
N ASP A 28 14.08 18.14 -20.05
CA ASP A 28 14.03 19.50 -19.55
C ASP A 28 14.69 19.66 -18.16
N ALA A 29 15.00 18.56 -17.47
CA ALA A 29 15.69 18.60 -16.20
C ALA A 29 17.10 19.19 -16.35
N ALA A 30 17.46 20.07 -15.40
CA ALA A 30 18.79 20.65 -15.36
C ALA A 30 19.86 19.55 -15.30
N GLY A 31 20.75 19.52 -16.29
CA GLY A 31 21.82 18.52 -16.38
C GLY A 31 21.50 17.27 -17.21
N ALA A 32 20.29 17.11 -17.76
CA ALA A 32 19.92 15.94 -18.58
C ALA A 32 20.87 15.76 -19.77
N PHE A 33 21.09 16.83 -20.53
CA PHE A 33 22.03 16.82 -21.65
C PHE A 33 23.50 16.65 -21.23
N ALA A 34 23.86 17.04 -20.01
CA ALA A 34 25.22 16.82 -19.51
C ALA A 34 25.46 15.33 -19.23
N VAL A 35 24.47 14.62 -18.69
CA VAL A 35 24.52 13.17 -18.47
C VAL A 35 24.50 12.41 -19.80
N ILE A 36 23.62 12.79 -20.73
CA ILE A 36 23.54 12.18 -22.08
C ILE A 36 24.90 12.25 -22.80
N LYS A 37 25.62 13.37 -22.67
CA LYS A 37 26.97 13.53 -23.26
C LYS A 37 28.03 12.59 -22.68
N GLN A 38 27.78 11.92 -21.56
CA GLN A 38 28.70 10.94 -20.98
C GLN A 38 28.49 9.52 -21.53
N ALA A 39 27.59 9.33 -22.49
CA ALA A 39 27.38 8.03 -23.15
C ALA A 39 28.71 7.43 -23.63
N GLY A 40 28.95 6.16 -23.30
CA GLY A 40 30.18 5.43 -23.64
C GLY A 40 31.38 5.70 -22.74
N ARG A 41 31.24 6.52 -21.69
CA ARG A 41 32.30 6.79 -20.70
C ARG A 41 32.01 6.09 -19.38
N THR A 42 33.05 5.87 -18.59
CA THR A 42 32.91 5.45 -17.20
C THR A 42 32.42 6.63 -16.36
N VAL A 43 31.32 6.42 -15.64
CA VAL A 43 30.73 7.40 -14.72
C VAL A 43 30.60 6.79 -13.33
N VAL A 44 30.58 7.64 -12.31
CA VAL A 44 30.25 7.25 -10.94
C VAL A 44 28.79 7.63 -10.69
N LEU A 45 28.00 6.68 -10.22
CA LEU A 45 26.58 6.87 -9.90
C LEU A 45 26.42 6.88 -8.37
N THR A 46 25.73 7.89 -7.84
CA THR A 46 25.23 7.91 -6.47
C THR A 46 23.73 7.70 -6.53
N ILE A 47 23.22 6.68 -5.84
CA ILE A 47 21.80 6.33 -5.82
C ILE A 47 21.25 6.72 -4.44
N GLU A 48 20.30 7.62 -4.42
CA GLU A 48 19.54 8.02 -3.23
C GLU A 48 18.08 7.68 -3.49
N SER A 49 17.45 6.94 -2.56
CA SER A 49 16.02 6.69 -2.63
C SER A 49 15.28 7.91 -2.09
N GLU A 50 14.43 8.54 -2.91
CA GLU A 50 13.40 9.42 -2.38
C GLU A 50 12.39 8.54 -1.64
N GLN A 51 12.42 8.59 -0.31
CA GLN A 51 11.33 8.07 0.50
C GLN A 51 10.10 8.92 0.16
N GLN A 52 9.09 8.33 -0.51
CA GLN A 52 7.77 8.95 -0.55
C GLN A 52 7.25 8.96 0.88
N GLU A 53 7.25 10.12 1.54
CA GLU A 53 6.35 10.35 2.67
C GLU A 53 4.93 10.19 2.13
N LEU A 54 4.24 9.14 2.58
CA LEU A 54 2.80 9.12 2.48
C LEU A 54 2.30 10.18 3.45
N ASP A 55 1.87 11.33 2.93
CA ASP A 55 1.16 12.36 3.67
C ASP A 55 -0.22 11.80 4.03
N PHE A 56 -0.25 10.93 5.03
CA PHE A 56 -1.46 10.67 5.78
C PHE A 56 -1.68 11.90 6.66
N GLY A 57 -2.21 12.97 6.07
CA GLY A 57 -2.61 14.15 6.81
C GLY A 57 -3.43 13.74 8.04
N ASP A 58 -3.31 14.52 9.13
CA ASP A 58 -3.94 14.32 10.44
C ASP A 58 -5.49 14.38 10.41
N GLU A 59 -6.14 13.79 9.41
CA GLU A 59 -7.57 13.95 9.17
C GLU A 59 -8.24 12.61 8.99
N TYR A 60 -8.20 11.78 10.05
CA TYR A 60 -9.29 10.88 10.39
C TYR A 60 -9.40 10.75 11.91
N GLU A 61 -9.68 11.85 12.61
CA GLU A 61 -10.52 11.76 13.81
C GLU A 61 -11.95 11.42 13.34
N THR A 62 -12.16 10.18 12.89
CA THR A 62 -13.53 9.67 12.73
C THR A 62 -14.14 9.68 14.12
N GLU A 63 -15.04 10.62 14.39
CA GLU A 63 -15.94 10.48 15.53
C GLU A 63 -16.58 9.09 15.42
N PRO A 64 -16.60 8.29 16.51
CA PRO A 64 -17.26 7.00 16.49
C PRO A 64 -18.69 7.23 16.06
N LEU A 65 -19.13 6.52 15.02
CA LEU A 65 -20.53 6.54 14.60
C LEU A 65 -21.39 6.30 15.85
N PRO A 66 -22.51 7.04 16.04
CA PRO A 66 -23.42 6.72 17.12
C PRO A 66 -23.79 5.24 16.97
N PHE A 67 -23.51 4.45 18.00
CA PHE A 67 -24.03 3.10 18.09
C PHE A 67 -25.55 3.28 18.11
N ASP A 68 -26.21 2.89 17.03
CA ASP A 68 -27.65 2.71 17.06
C ASP A 68 -27.89 1.62 18.10
N ASP A 69 -28.62 1.94 19.18
CA ASP A 69 -28.93 0.99 20.27
C ASP A 69 -29.75 -0.22 19.77
N GLU A 70 -30.14 -0.22 18.49
CA GLU A 70 -30.70 -1.34 17.76
C GLU A 70 -29.60 -2.38 17.47
N ARG A 71 -29.36 -3.25 18.45
CA ARG A 71 -28.63 -4.51 18.24
C ARG A 71 -29.18 -5.18 16.96
N PRO A 72 -28.32 -5.66 16.05
CA PRO A 72 -28.78 -6.31 14.84
C PRO A 72 -29.72 -7.46 15.19
N ALA A 73 -30.88 -7.51 14.54
CA ALA A 73 -31.85 -8.57 14.74
C ALA A 73 -31.23 -9.93 14.45
N ASN A 74 -31.53 -10.94 15.28
CA ASN A 74 -31.13 -12.31 14.99
C ASN A 74 -32.02 -12.84 13.86
N VAL A 75 -31.40 -13.34 12.79
CA VAL A 75 -32.12 -13.83 11.60
C VAL A 75 -31.72 -15.28 11.35
N ASP A 76 -32.71 -16.15 11.18
CA ASP A 76 -32.48 -17.53 10.76
C ASP A 76 -31.93 -17.55 9.31
N PHE A 77 -30.82 -18.24 9.09
CA PHE A 77 -30.15 -18.22 7.79
C PHE A 77 -30.91 -19.00 6.70
N GLU A 78 -31.70 -20.01 7.07
CA GLU A 78 -32.41 -20.87 6.13
C GLU A 78 -33.80 -20.31 5.78
N THR A 79 -34.48 -19.68 6.74
CA THR A 79 -35.84 -19.17 6.57
C THR A 79 -35.91 -17.65 6.39
N GLY A 80 -34.91 -16.92 6.88
CA GLY A 80 -34.88 -15.45 6.89
C GLY A 80 -35.79 -14.80 7.93
N GLU A 81 -36.34 -15.59 8.86
CA GLU A 81 -37.23 -15.08 9.91
C GLU A 81 -36.44 -14.46 11.06
N ILE A 82 -36.93 -13.32 11.58
CA ILE A 82 -36.36 -12.66 12.75
C ILE A 82 -36.89 -13.35 14.00
N TYR A 83 -35.99 -13.73 14.90
CA TYR A 83 -36.34 -14.32 16.20
C TYR A 83 -35.76 -13.51 17.35
N ASP A 84 -36.47 -13.51 18.47
CA ASP A 84 -35.98 -12.89 19.69
C ASP A 84 -34.82 -13.72 20.28
N PRO A 85 -33.78 -13.09 20.85
CA PRO A 85 -32.75 -13.81 21.56
C PRO A 85 -33.38 -14.72 22.64
N ILE A 86 -32.95 -15.98 22.72
CA ILE A 86 -33.39 -16.88 23.78
C ILE A 86 -32.73 -16.40 25.09
N GLU A 87 -33.51 -15.75 25.96
CA GLU A 87 -33.03 -15.20 27.24
C GLU A 87 -33.12 -16.21 28.41
N ASP A 88 -33.67 -17.40 28.18
CA ASP A 88 -33.91 -18.40 29.22
C ASP A 88 -32.68 -19.34 29.37
N GLU A 89 -31.96 -19.23 30.49
CA GLU A 89 -30.73 -19.99 30.76
C GLU A 89 -30.95 -21.52 30.78
N ASP A 90 -32.15 -21.99 31.10
CA ASP A 90 -32.49 -23.42 31.13
C ASP A 90 -32.60 -24.04 29.72
N HIS A 91 -32.88 -23.24 28.70
CA HIS A 91 -32.94 -23.69 27.31
C HIS A 91 -31.57 -23.69 26.61
N MET A 92 -30.55 -23.03 27.16
CA MET A 92 -29.21 -22.98 26.57
C MET A 92 -28.39 -24.26 26.74
N LEU A 93 -28.84 -25.23 27.54
CA LEU A 93 -28.06 -26.42 27.90
C LEU A 93 -28.59 -27.76 27.36
N THR A 94 -29.65 -27.78 26.55
CA THR A 94 -30.30 -29.05 26.15
C THR A 94 -30.02 -29.55 24.73
N GLU A 95 -29.39 -28.78 23.85
CA GLU A 95 -28.92 -29.28 22.55
C GLU A 95 -27.40 -29.48 22.53
N GLY A 96 -26.94 -30.41 23.38
CA GLY A 96 -25.52 -30.74 23.49
C GLY A 96 -25.20 -31.95 24.36
N SER A 97 -26.15 -32.87 24.57
CA SER A 97 -25.87 -34.16 25.21
C SER A 97 -26.30 -35.32 24.34
N ASN A 98 -25.28 -35.97 23.75
CA ASN A 98 -25.18 -37.32 23.17
C ASN A 98 -26.27 -37.82 22.21
#